data_AF-A0A6L5ERK3-F1
#
_entry.id   AF-A0A6L5ERK3-F1
#
_cell.length_a   1.000
_cell.length_b   1.000
_cell.length_c   1.000
_cell.angle_alpha   90.00
_cell.angle_beta   90.00
_cell.angle_gamma   90.00
#
_symmetry.space_group_name_H-M   'P 1'
#
loop_
_entity.id
_entity.type
_entity.pdbx_description
1 polymer ?
#
loop_
_entity_poly.entity_id
_entity_poly.type
_entity_poly.pdbx_seq_one_letter_code
_entity_poly.pdbx_strand_id
1 'polypeptide(L)'
;MPTSERIANVVAWGTVVAAVGLIAAMVVTGDDERPRNTGQPRASEFRSDTSMRRLPALPGPEPGGAPKAVAAADDILRAYNQRNIVPLRAMACQLTKVSGHLFDGFSDTVRFSREGKPRVIGFTAEVPFRVSEDGQHRHGAMRLRWDGNRWCFVTAVSKPD
;
A
#
# COMPACT_ATOMS: atom_id res chain seq x y z
N MET A 1 45.44 21.37 -13.55
CA MET A 1 44.44 22.29 -14.13
C MET A 1 44.72 22.36 -15.61
N PRO A 2 43.75 22.15 -16.52
CA PRO A 2 42.38 22.71 -16.55
C PRO A 2 41.30 21.64 -16.33
N THR A 3 40.32 21.83 -15.44
CA THR A 3 39.00 22.51 -15.55
C THR A 3 37.91 21.72 -16.27
N SER A 4 36.80 21.56 -15.54
CA SER A 4 35.42 21.67 -16.05
C SER A 4 34.89 20.46 -16.84
N GLU A 5 33.63 20.05 -16.76
CA GLU A 5 32.44 20.73 -16.27
C GLU A 5 31.33 19.70 -16.01
N ARG A 6 30.40 20.13 -15.16
CA ARG A 6 29.14 19.51 -14.79
C ARG A 6 28.33 19.06 -16.00
N ILE A 7 27.71 17.87 -15.93
CA ILE A 7 26.38 17.66 -16.51
C ILE A 7 25.53 16.89 -15.50
N ALA A 8 24.87 17.65 -14.62
CA ALA A 8 23.73 17.18 -13.85
C ALA A 8 22.52 17.15 -14.79
N ASN A 9 22.13 15.96 -15.26
CA ASN A 9 20.87 15.78 -15.96
C ASN A 9 19.73 15.68 -14.94
N VAL A 10 19.16 16.84 -14.65
CA VAL A 10 17.86 17.02 -13.99
C VAL A 10 16.79 16.45 -14.93
N VAL A 11 16.13 15.37 -14.54
CA VAL A 11 14.89 14.93 -15.20
C VAL A 11 13.72 15.28 -14.28
N ALA A 12 13.20 16.49 -14.50
CA ALA A 12 11.95 16.96 -13.94
C ALA A 12 10.78 16.23 -14.62
N TRP A 13 10.01 15.46 -13.86
CA TRP A 13 8.74 14.90 -14.32
C TRP A 13 7.61 15.82 -13.85
N GLY A 14 6.95 16.43 -14.84
CA GLY A 14 5.95 17.46 -14.67
C GLY A 14 4.66 17.00 -13.98
N THR A 15 4.10 17.92 -13.22
CA THR A 15 2.75 17.91 -12.68
C THR A 15 1.72 18.11 -13.80
N VAL A 16 0.71 17.26 -13.85
CA VAL A 16 -0.52 17.51 -14.62
C VAL A 16 -1.66 17.76 -13.64
N VAL A 17 -2.20 18.98 -13.71
CA VAL A 17 -3.41 19.42 -13.01
C VAL A 17 -4.60 19.31 -13.97
N ALA A 18 -5.70 18.71 -13.51
CA ALA A 18 -7.08 18.93 -14.01
C ALA A 18 -8.03 18.34 -12.94
N ALA A 19 -8.70 19.12 -12.08
CA ALA A 19 -9.83 20.02 -12.26
C ALA A 19 -11.21 19.30 -12.41
N VAL A 20 -12.15 19.81 -11.60
CA VAL A 20 -13.63 19.81 -11.72
C VAL A 20 -14.42 18.63 -11.11
N GLY A 21 -15.40 18.99 -10.26
CA GLY A 21 -16.54 18.14 -9.94
C GLY A 21 -17.29 18.50 -8.64
N LEU A 22 -17.93 19.67 -8.60
CA LEU A 22 -18.81 20.11 -7.51
C LEU A 22 -20.21 19.52 -7.74
N ILE A 23 -20.76 18.74 -6.80
CA ILE A 23 -22.21 18.51 -6.69
C ILE A 23 -22.62 18.56 -5.22
N ALA A 24 -23.40 19.59 -4.91
CA ALA A 24 -24.19 19.72 -3.69
C ALA A 24 -25.45 18.86 -3.78
N ALA A 25 -25.86 18.24 -2.69
CA ALA A 25 -27.22 17.74 -2.51
C ALA A 25 -27.80 18.36 -1.23
N MET A 26 -28.81 19.19 -1.43
CA MET A 26 -29.64 19.84 -0.42
C MET A 26 -30.82 18.94 -0.02
N VAL A 27 -31.17 19.05 1.26
CA VAL A 27 -32.53 19.02 1.85
C VAL A 27 -33.30 17.69 1.86
N VAL A 28 -33.57 17.20 3.08
CA VAL A 28 -34.93 16.81 3.50
C VAL A 28 -35.18 17.36 4.90
N THR A 29 -36.12 18.29 4.98
CA THR A 29 -36.90 18.69 6.15
C THR A 29 -38.01 17.68 6.39
N GLY A 30 -38.25 17.31 7.64
CA GLY A 30 -39.50 16.68 8.09
C GLY A 30 -39.47 16.65 9.62
N ASP A 31 -40.13 17.58 10.30
CA ASP A 31 -41.57 17.76 10.55
C ASP A 31 -41.87 17.35 12.01
N ASP A 32 -42.69 18.18 12.63
CA ASP A 32 -43.08 18.19 14.03
C ASP A 32 -43.91 16.94 14.37
N GLU A 33 -43.65 16.30 15.51
CA GLU A 33 -44.74 15.71 16.31
C GLU A 33 -44.30 15.47 17.77
N ARG A 34 -44.84 16.29 18.68
CA ARG A 34 -45.00 15.94 20.10
C ARG A 34 -46.33 15.21 20.28
N PRO A 35 -46.37 14.21 21.17
CA PRO A 35 -47.31 14.32 22.28
C PRO A 35 -46.68 14.07 23.64
N ARG A 36 -47.17 14.84 24.62
CA ARG A 36 -46.99 14.61 26.06
C ARG A 36 -47.48 13.22 26.44
N ASN A 37 -46.72 12.50 27.27
CA ASN A 37 -47.35 11.71 28.32
C ASN A 37 -46.51 11.64 29.60
N THR A 38 -47.16 12.04 30.68
CA THR A 38 -46.78 12.03 32.09
C THR A 38 -46.64 10.61 32.62
N GLY A 39 -45.56 10.33 33.37
CA GLY A 39 -45.50 9.12 34.19
C GLY A 39 -44.08 8.67 34.58
N GLN A 40 -43.51 9.27 35.61
CA GLN A 40 -42.58 8.59 36.52
C GLN A 40 -43.11 8.82 37.95
N PRO A 41 -42.92 7.92 38.92
CA PRO A 41 -41.66 7.19 39.10
C PRO A 41 -41.74 5.73 39.61
N ARG A 42 -40.57 5.08 39.56
CA ARG A 42 -40.09 3.90 40.32
C ARG A 42 -40.45 2.50 39.80
N ALA A 43 -39.44 1.89 39.19
CA ALA A 43 -38.99 0.57 39.58
C ALA A 43 -37.48 0.65 39.91
N SER A 44 -37.12 0.32 41.15
CA SER A 44 -35.76 -0.07 41.51
C SER A 44 -35.44 -1.39 40.82
N GLU A 45 -34.24 -1.55 40.28
CA GLU A 45 -33.49 -2.81 40.34
C GLU A 45 -32.05 -2.59 39.82
N PHE A 46 -31.09 -3.01 40.64
CA PHE A 46 -29.67 -3.05 40.33
C PHE A 46 -29.42 -3.90 39.08
N ARG A 47 -28.70 -3.35 38.09
CA ARG A 47 -27.74 -4.13 37.29
C ARG A 47 -26.46 -3.31 37.12
N SER A 48 -25.43 -3.71 37.85
CA SER A 48 -24.08 -3.63 37.34
C SER A 48 -24.08 -4.31 35.98
N ASP A 49 -23.69 -3.60 34.92
CA ASP A 49 -22.71 -4.18 34.01
C ASP A 49 -22.16 -3.09 33.10
N THR A 50 -20.92 -2.72 33.42
CA THR A 50 -19.83 -2.62 32.48
C THR A 50 -20.25 -2.09 31.11
N SER A 51 -19.97 -0.81 30.86
CA SER A 51 -19.70 -0.28 29.53
C SER A 51 -18.65 -1.17 28.87
N MET A 52 -19.07 -2.29 28.27
CA MET A 52 -18.32 -3.01 27.27
C MET A 52 -18.30 -2.07 26.06
N ARG A 53 -17.40 -1.09 26.15
CA ARG A 53 -16.78 -0.46 24.99
C ARG A 53 -16.36 -1.66 24.14
N ARG A 54 -17.15 -1.99 23.11
CA ARG A 54 -16.80 -3.00 22.12
C ARG A 54 -15.42 -2.57 21.64
N LEU A 55 -14.38 -3.22 22.15
CA LEU A 55 -13.10 -3.23 21.48
C LEU A 55 -13.46 -3.71 20.07
N PRO A 56 -13.10 -2.98 19.01
CA PRO A 56 -13.32 -3.48 17.66
C PRO A 56 -12.77 -4.90 17.65
N ALA A 57 -13.59 -5.86 17.23
CA ALA A 57 -13.16 -7.24 17.10
C ALA A 57 -11.81 -7.22 16.40
N LEU A 58 -10.79 -7.81 17.03
CA LEU A 58 -9.48 -7.95 16.40
C LEU A 58 -9.76 -8.57 15.03
N PRO A 59 -9.46 -7.88 13.92
CA PRO A 59 -9.70 -8.44 12.61
C PRO A 59 -9.01 -9.81 12.58
N GLY A 60 -9.77 -10.85 12.23
CA GLY A 60 -9.20 -12.17 12.01
C GLY A 60 -8.04 -12.07 11.02
N PRO A 61 -7.11 -13.05 11.02
CA PRO A 61 -5.95 -12.98 10.14
C PRO A 61 -6.42 -12.77 8.69
N GLU A 62 -5.98 -11.66 8.10
CA GLU A 62 -6.40 -11.29 6.74
C GLU A 62 -6.02 -12.40 5.75
N PRO A 63 -6.88 -12.70 4.75
CA PRO A 63 -6.56 -13.68 3.73
C PRO A 63 -5.20 -13.39 3.08
N GLY A 64 -4.33 -14.40 3.02
CA GLY A 64 -2.96 -14.25 2.51
C GLY A 64 -1.92 -13.92 3.58
N GLY A 65 -2.23 -13.11 4.59
CA GLY A 65 -1.38 -12.85 5.77
C GLY A 65 0.04 -12.32 5.51
N ALA A 66 0.66 -11.75 6.55
CA ALA A 66 2.02 -11.19 6.47
C ALA A 66 3.11 -12.23 6.09
N PRO A 67 3.12 -13.48 6.62
CA PRO A 67 4.17 -14.44 6.28
C PRO A 67 4.22 -14.80 4.79
N LYS A 68 3.07 -14.97 4.12
CA LYS A 68 3.05 -15.28 2.68
C LYS A 68 3.38 -14.04 1.84
N ALA A 69 3.00 -12.84 2.32
CA ALA A 69 3.39 -11.59 1.66
C ALA A 69 4.93 -11.39 1.71
N VAL A 70 5.58 -11.77 2.82
CA VAL A 70 7.05 -11.78 2.93
C VAL A 70 7.66 -12.70 1.89
N ALA A 71 7.22 -13.95 1.82
CA ALA A 71 7.77 -14.93 0.88
C ALA A 71 7.63 -14.46 -0.58
N ALA A 72 6.44 -13.97 -0.96
CA ALA A 72 6.21 -13.42 -2.29
C ALA A 72 7.12 -12.22 -2.61
N ALA A 73 7.29 -11.31 -1.65
CA ALA A 73 8.19 -10.17 -1.82
C ALA A 73 9.65 -10.60 -2.00
N ASP A 74 10.12 -11.57 -1.22
CA ASP A 74 11.49 -12.07 -1.28
C ASP A 74 11.74 -12.76 -2.63
N ASP A 75 10.76 -13.49 -3.18
CA ASP A 75 10.85 -14.08 -4.52
C ASP A 75 10.86 -13.03 -5.64
N ILE A 76 10.07 -11.96 -5.51
CA ILE A 76 10.09 -10.81 -6.43
C ILE A 76 11.46 -10.14 -6.40
N LEU A 77 11.99 -9.81 -5.22
CA LEU A 77 13.31 -9.19 -5.07
C LEU A 77 14.43 -10.08 -5.60
N ARG A 78 14.33 -11.39 -5.40
CA ARG A 78 15.26 -12.36 -6.00
C ARG A 78 15.24 -12.28 -7.52
N ALA A 79 14.06 -12.20 -8.13
CA ALA A 79 13.93 -12.06 -9.58
C ALA A 79 14.49 -10.72 -10.10
N TYR A 80 14.31 -9.62 -9.35
CA TYR A 80 14.97 -8.34 -9.62
C TYR A 80 16.50 -8.46 -9.59
N ASN A 81 17.06 -9.09 -8.56
CA ASN A 81 18.51 -9.29 -8.43
C ASN A 81 19.09 -10.22 -9.51
N GLN A 82 18.33 -11.23 -9.92
CA GLN A 82 18.70 -12.14 -11.00
C GLN A 82 18.47 -11.55 -12.40
N ARG A 83 17.87 -10.35 -12.49
CA ARG A 83 17.49 -9.70 -13.75
C ARG A 83 16.63 -10.62 -14.64
N ASN A 84 15.83 -11.48 -14.02
CA ASN A 84 15.06 -12.47 -14.73
C ASN A 84 13.59 -12.06 -14.81
N ILE A 85 13.16 -11.71 -16.02
CA ILE A 85 11.81 -11.23 -16.27
C ILE A 85 10.75 -12.34 -16.25
N VAL A 86 11.13 -13.58 -16.54
CA VAL A 86 10.21 -14.72 -16.62
C VAL A 86 9.47 -14.95 -15.29
N PRO A 87 10.16 -15.11 -14.13
CA PRO A 87 9.48 -15.25 -12.85
C PRO A 87 8.71 -13.98 -12.45
N LEU A 88 9.20 -12.77 -12.77
CA LEU A 88 8.46 -11.54 -12.49
C LEU A 88 7.11 -11.48 -13.20
N ARG A 89 7.07 -11.84 -14.49
CA ARG A 89 5.82 -11.94 -15.25
C ARG A 89 4.87 -12.98 -14.66
N ALA A 90 5.41 -14.14 -14.24
CA ALA A 90 4.60 -15.19 -13.63
C ALA A 90 4.01 -14.76 -12.27
N MET A 91 4.70 -13.90 -11.52
CA MET A 91 4.25 -13.36 -10.24
C MET A 91 3.38 -12.10 -10.37
N ALA A 92 3.33 -11.45 -11.54
CA ALA A 92 2.54 -10.26 -11.77
C ALA A 92 1.03 -10.54 -11.67
N CYS A 93 0.27 -9.56 -11.18
CA CYS A 93 -1.19 -9.61 -11.23
C CYS A 93 -1.67 -9.54 -12.69
N GLN A 94 -2.86 -10.07 -12.98
CA GLN A 94 -3.40 -10.19 -14.36
C GLN A 94 -3.38 -8.88 -15.18
N LEU A 95 -3.54 -7.73 -14.54
CA LEU A 95 -3.54 -6.41 -15.19
C LEU A 95 -2.18 -5.68 -15.10
N THR A 96 -1.18 -6.29 -14.47
CA THR A 96 0.16 -5.72 -14.32
C THR A 96 1.03 -6.11 -15.51
N LYS A 97 1.46 -5.10 -16.28
CA LYS A 97 2.40 -5.29 -17.38
C LYS A 97 3.84 -5.20 -16.88
N VAL A 98 4.62 -6.26 -17.09
CA VAL A 98 6.07 -6.26 -16.83
C VAL A 98 6.80 -6.12 -18.17
N SER A 99 7.35 -4.92 -18.41
CA SER A 99 8.06 -4.59 -19.65
C SER A 99 9.29 -5.47 -19.87
N GLY A 100 9.54 -5.87 -21.12
CA GLY A 100 10.78 -6.54 -21.54
C GLY A 100 12.05 -5.76 -21.19
N HIS A 101 11.92 -4.44 -21.17
CA HIS A 101 12.98 -3.46 -20.92
C HIS A 101 13.07 -3.04 -19.45
N LEU A 102 12.46 -3.79 -18.53
CA LEU A 102 12.40 -3.40 -17.10
C LEU A 102 13.79 -3.16 -16.49
N PHE A 103 14.79 -3.91 -16.95
CA PHE A 103 16.15 -3.85 -16.42
C PHE A 103 17.09 -2.99 -17.27
N ASP A 104 16.58 -2.38 -18.35
CA ASP A 104 17.38 -1.50 -19.19
C ASP A 104 17.80 -0.28 -18.35
N GLY A 105 19.11 0.00 -18.30
CA GLY A 105 19.67 1.10 -17.51
C GLY A 105 20.05 0.74 -16.06
N PHE A 106 19.78 -0.48 -15.59
CA PHE A 106 20.32 -0.94 -14.29
C PHE A 106 21.78 -1.37 -14.44
N SER A 107 22.70 -0.77 -13.68
CA SER A 107 24.10 -1.24 -13.63
C SER A 107 24.19 -2.60 -12.94
N ASP A 108 25.18 -3.43 -13.26
CA ASP A 108 25.33 -4.79 -12.70
C ASP A 108 25.55 -4.83 -11.17
N THR A 109 25.92 -3.69 -10.58
CA THR A 109 26.15 -3.55 -9.14
C THR A 109 24.86 -3.30 -8.37
N VAL A 110 23.73 -2.96 -9.04
CA VAL A 110 22.44 -2.76 -8.37
C VAL A 110 22.00 -4.03 -7.66
N ARG A 111 21.65 -3.89 -6.38
CA ARG A 111 21.04 -4.94 -5.55
C ARG A 111 19.78 -4.41 -4.87
N PHE A 112 18.80 -5.29 -4.74
CA PHE A 112 17.54 -5.03 -4.07
C PHE A 112 17.44 -5.92 -2.83
N SER A 113 17.00 -5.34 -1.71
CA SER A 113 16.79 -6.07 -0.46
C SER A 113 15.54 -5.59 0.23
N ARG A 114 14.84 -6.48 0.95
CA ARG A 114 13.66 -6.09 1.70
C ARG A 114 14.09 -5.30 2.93
N GLU A 115 13.36 -4.24 3.24
CA GLU A 115 13.60 -3.39 4.38
C GLU A 115 12.41 -3.49 5.33
N GLY A 116 12.60 -4.13 6.48
CA GLY A 116 11.54 -4.30 7.47
C GLY A 116 10.44 -5.30 7.07
N LYS A 117 9.27 -5.15 7.71
CA LYS A 117 8.12 -6.04 7.58
C LYS A 117 7.09 -5.45 6.60
N PRO A 118 6.39 -6.30 5.82
CA PRO A 118 5.22 -5.88 5.05
C PRO A 118 4.16 -5.23 5.92
N ARG A 119 3.57 -4.14 5.43
CA ARG A 119 2.32 -3.59 5.96
C ARG A 119 1.17 -4.17 5.14
N VAL A 120 0.40 -5.08 5.73
CA VAL A 120 -0.76 -5.70 5.09
C VAL A 120 -2.03 -4.94 5.50
N ILE A 121 -2.86 -4.61 4.51
CA ILE A 121 -4.16 -3.96 4.69
C ILE A 121 -5.14 -4.65 3.73
N GLY A 122 -6.06 -5.44 4.29
CA GLY A 122 -7.00 -6.26 3.55
C GLY A 122 -6.31 -7.19 2.56
N PHE A 123 -6.60 -6.99 1.27
CA PHE A 123 -6.05 -7.78 0.17
C PHE A 123 -4.81 -7.13 -0.46
N THR A 124 -4.18 -6.18 0.21
CA THR A 124 -3.02 -5.46 -0.30
C THR A 124 -1.88 -5.51 0.71
N ALA A 125 -0.65 -5.53 0.22
CA ALA A 125 0.53 -5.42 1.07
C ALA A 125 1.51 -4.42 0.47
N GLU A 126 2.02 -3.52 1.30
CA GLU A 126 3.15 -2.65 0.97
C GLU A 126 4.41 -3.21 1.63
N VAL A 127 5.43 -3.53 0.83
CA VAL A 127 6.68 -4.10 1.31
C VAL A 127 7.81 -3.10 1.04
N PRO A 128 8.43 -2.53 2.09
CA PRO A 128 9.54 -1.62 1.89
C PRO A 128 10.76 -2.40 1.38
N PHE A 129 11.53 -1.78 0.50
CA PHE A 129 12.78 -2.34 0.00
C PHE A 129 13.82 -1.24 -0.13
N ARG A 130 15.08 -1.66 -0.12
CA ARG A 130 16.25 -0.83 -0.38
C ARG A 130 16.90 -1.26 -1.68
N VAL A 131 17.26 -0.27 -2.50
CA VAL A 131 18.14 -0.41 -3.66
C VAL A 131 19.52 0.06 -3.25
N SER A 132 20.55 -0.74 -3.53
CA SER A 132 21.95 -0.37 -3.31
C SER A 132 22.71 -0.44 -4.63
N GLU A 133 23.42 0.63 -4.97
CA GLU A 133 24.22 0.77 -6.18
C GLU A 133 25.46 1.61 -5.84
N ASP A 134 26.65 1.07 -6.07
CA ASP A 134 27.93 1.77 -5.88
C ASP A 134 28.07 2.50 -4.52
N GLY A 135 27.58 1.85 -3.45
CA GLY A 135 27.61 2.39 -2.09
C GLY A 135 26.52 3.43 -1.78
N GLN A 136 25.72 3.83 -2.77
CA GLN A 136 24.52 4.64 -2.57
C GLN A 136 23.33 3.74 -2.24
N HIS A 137 22.42 4.26 -1.42
CA HIS A 137 21.20 3.58 -1.03
C HIS A 137 20.00 4.45 -1.38
N ARG A 138 18.97 3.83 -1.95
CA ARG A 138 17.67 4.46 -2.18
C ARG A 138 16.58 3.59 -1.60
N HIS A 139 15.53 4.20 -1.10
CA HIS A 139 14.41 3.48 -0.51
C HIS A 139 13.25 3.36 -1.50
N GLY A 140 12.45 2.33 -1.33
CA GLY A 140 11.30 2.07 -2.19
C GLY A 140 10.25 1.24 -1.48
N ALA A 141 9.13 1.06 -2.15
CA ALA A 141 8.07 0.17 -1.70
C ALA A 141 7.48 -0.57 -2.89
N MET A 142 7.31 -1.89 -2.74
CA MET A 142 6.55 -2.70 -3.68
C MET A 142 5.14 -2.92 -3.14
N ARG A 143 4.18 -2.93 -4.05
CA ARG A 143 2.78 -3.23 -3.76
C ARG A 143 2.45 -4.62 -4.28
N LEU A 144 1.89 -5.42 -3.39
CA LEU A 144 1.37 -6.75 -3.67
C LEU A 144 -0.15 -6.75 -3.49
N ARG A 145 -0.84 -7.61 -4.22
CA ARG A 145 -2.28 -7.86 -4.06
C ARG A 145 -2.54 -9.34 -3.88
N TRP A 146 -3.42 -9.69 -2.95
CA TRP A 146 -3.95 -11.05 -2.83
C TRP A 146 -5.06 -11.23 -3.87
N ASP A 147 -4.94 -12.26 -4.72
CA ASP A 147 -5.93 -12.56 -5.76
C ASP A 147 -6.94 -13.66 -5.37
N GLY A 148 -6.85 -14.18 -4.15
CA GLY A 148 -7.64 -15.32 -3.69
C GLY A 148 -6.80 -16.59 -3.51
N ASN A 149 -5.67 -16.70 -4.20
CA ASN A 149 -4.79 -17.87 -4.17
C ASN A 149 -3.34 -17.52 -3.82
N ARG A 150 -2.85 -16.38 -4.30
CA ARG A 150 -1.46 -15.92 -4.09
C ARG A 150 -1.36 -14.41 -3.95
N TRP A 151 -0.24 -13.98 -3.38
CA TRP A 151 0.19 -12.59 -3.49
C TRP A 151 0.82 -12.39 -4.87
N CYS A 152 0.30 -11.44 -5.64
CA CYS A 152 0.81 -11.09 -6.95
C CYS A 152 1.40 -9.67 -6.95
N PHE A 153 2.42 -9.46 -7.78
CA PHE A 153 3.11 -8.18 -7.94
C PHE A 153 2.22 -7.18 -8.70
N VAL A 154 2.01 -6.01 -8.12
CA VAL A 154 1.25 -4.92 -8.75
C VAL A 154 2.19 -3.88 -9.35
N THR A 155 3.08 -3.31 -8.53
CA THR A 155 4.01 -2.25 -8.91
C THR A 155 5.12 -2.10 -7.87
N ALA A 156 6.20 -1.43 -8.23
CA ALA A 156 7.25 -0.98 -7.33
C ALA A 156 7.56 0.50 -7.61
N VAL A 157 7.70 1.29 -6.55
CA VAL A 157 8.05 2.71 -6.64
C VAL A 157 9.27 2.98 -5.76
N SER A 158 10.26 3.67 -6.32
CA SER A 158 11.32 4.31 -5.53
C SER A 158 10.74 5.55 -4.85
N LYS A 159 11.03 5.73 -3.57
CA LYS A 159 10.75 6.99 -2.88
C LYS A 159 11.94 7.92 -3.10
N PRO A 160 11.71 9.19 -3.48
CA PRO A 160 12.77 10.18 -3.38
C PRO A 160 13.13 10.35 -1.90
N ASP A 161 14.42 10.48 -1.62
CA ASP A 161 14.93 10.79 -0.28
C ASP A 161 14.53 12.21 0.15
#